data_AF-A0A7S3CPT8-F1
#
_entry.id   AF-A0A7S3CPT8-F1
#
_cell.length_a   1.000
_cell.length_b   1.000
_cell.length_c   1.000
_cell.angle_alpha   90.00
_cell.angle_beta   90.00
_cell.angle_gamma   90.00
#
_symmetry.space_group_name_H-M   'P 1'
#
loop_
_entity.id
_entity.type
_entity.pdbx_description
1 polymer ?
#
loop_
_entity_poly.entity_id
_entity_poly.type
_entity_poly.pdbx_seq_one_letter_code
_entity_poly.pdbx_strand_id
1 'polypeptide(L)'
;MSVNLSQEAIQTLDSIKLQLKQQKEVEGSNVKTDLYSHLTEVFNRILTYHPYDAFDKFEEISNLVKQTNLKFVDPKFDFEINVQGQKLSKDQQLEFISRAKNLLREVPDVGIKPQDKVLFTKDKQFCIPNLSEQAQLLQWGGIDFGSDNIYLLQKSLKRLAVLSGASQLKFFGKMLGTVSDYWVAQGTLDFQEEDEETPGTESRGKGVNSTVFWVTDSLLSDWIQLPDATPETIQIARMIKKVLTGNLNATIDSNPPFPGKERHFLRAQLARIQHATEICPKGIYEIDEETQEIKMAEEPPALGFEEFKSLENWAHQHPIILKAGRCSHIAPQ
;
A
#
# COMPACT_ATOMS: atom_id res chain seq x y z
N MET A 1 -70.85 -34.99 -5.66
CA MET A 1 -69.58 -35.43 -6.28
C MET A 1 -68.87 -34.34 -7.09
N SER A 2 -69.59 -33.42 -7.75
CA SER A 2 -68.98 -32.32 -8.53
C SER A 2 -68.28 -31.23 -7.68
N VAL A 3 -68.69 -31.01 -6.43
CA VAL A 3 -68.13 -29.96 -5.56
C VAL A 3 -66.75 -30.35 -4.99
N ASN A 4 -66.48 -31.63 -4.76
CA ASN A 4 -65.19 -32.09 -4.19
C ASN A 4 -64.04 -32.01 -5.22
N LEU A 5 -64.31 -32.30 -6.51
CA LEU A 5 -63.30 -32.14 -7.56
C LEU A 5 -62.83 -30.69 -7.70
N SER A 6 -63.70 -29.70 -7.45
CA SER A 6 -63.31 -28.28 -7.52
C SER A 6 -62.38 -27.85 -6.39
N GLN A 7 -62.49 -28.45 -5.19
CA GLN A 7 -61.63 -28.07 -4.06
C GLN A 7 -60.22 -28.66 -4.18
N GLU A 8 -60.10 -29.89 -4.66
CA GLU A 8 -58.79 -30.51 -4.95
C GLU A 8 -58.05 -29.80 -6.09
N ALA A 9 -58.78 -29.35 -7.12
CA ALA A 9 -58.21 -28.57 -8.22
C ALA A 9 -57.68 -27.20 -7.77
N ILE A 10 -58.34 -26.55 -6.80
CA ILE A 10 -57.88 -25.26 -6.25
C ILE A 10 -56.63 -25.44 -5.38
N GLN A 11 -56.61 -26.48 -4.54
CA GLN A 11 -55.45 -26.77 -3.68
C GLN A 11 -54.20 -27.16 -4.48
N THR A 12 -54.36 -27.87 -5.59
CA THR A 12 -53.26 -28.19 -6.50
C THR A 12 -52.75 -26.96 -7.25
N LEU A 13 -53.62 -26.02 -7.62
CA LEU A 13 -53.22 -24.76 -8.24
C LEU A 13 -52.43 -23.86 -7.27
N ASP A 14 -52.87 -23.79 -6.01
CA ASP A 14 -52.17 -23.04 -4.97
C ASP A 14 -50.79 -23.63 -4.63
N SER A 15 -50.66 -24.96 -4.62
CA SER A 15 -49.36 -25.61 -4.41
C SER A 15 -48.39 -25.35 -5.56
N ILE A 16 -48.86 -25.40 -6.81
CA ILE A 16 -48.06 -25.06 -8.00
C ILE A 16 -47.62 -23.60 -7.98
N LYS A 17 -48.52 -22.68 -7.62
CA LYS A 17 -48.20 -21.25 -7.47
C LYS A 17 -47.12 -21.02 -6.42
N LEU A 18 -47.15 -21.78 -5.33
CA LEU A 18 -46.16 -21.68 -4.25
C LEU A 18 -44.80 -22.24 -4.70
N GLN A 19 -44.79 -23.34 -5.44
CA GLN A 19 -43.57 -23.91 -6.04
C GLN A 19 -42.90 -22.96 -7.06
N LEU A 20 -43.69 -22.34 -7.93
CA LEU A 20 -43.19 -21.38 -8.94
C LEU A 20 -42.63 -20.08 -8.33
N LYS A 21 -43.02 -19.75 -7.09
CA LYS A 21 -42.45 -18.62 -6.33
C LYS A 21 -41.19 -19.00 -5.54
N GLN A 22 -41.04 -20.27 -5.18
CA GLN A 22 -39.86 -20.76 -4.47
C GLN A 22 -38.67 -20.99 -5.40
N GLN A 23 -38.93 -21.39 -6.65
CA GLN A 23 -37.90 -21.57 -7.66
C GLN A 23 -37.38 -20.21 -8.15
N LYS A 24 -36.28 -19.76 -7.54
CA LYS A 24 -35.40 -18.72 -8.06
C LYS A 24 -34.26 -19.42 -8.78
N GLU A 25 -33.98 -19.05 -10.03
CA GLU A 25 -32.82 -19.60 -10.73
C GLU A 25 -31.52 -19.33 -9.96
N VAL A 26 -30.65 -20.33 -10.04
CA VAL A 26 -29.32 -20.43 -9.47
C VAL A 26 -28.33 -19.67 -10.35
N GLU A 27 -27.44 -18.93 -9.69
CA GLU A 27 -26.14 -18.39 -10.14
C GLU A 27 -25.88 -18.32 -11.66
N GLY A 28 -26.02 -17.13 -12.24
CA GLY A 28 -25.48 -16.83 -13.57
C GLY A 28 -26.13 -15.64 -14.30
N SER A 29 -27.36 -15.27 -13.94
CA SER A 29 -28.08 -14.13 -14.52
C SER A 29 -28.24 -13.01 -13.48
N ASN A 30 -27.96 -11.76 -13.86
CA ASN A 30 -27.89 -10.58 -12.98
C ASN A 30 -29.23 -10.20 -12.31
N VAL A 31 -30.30 -10.96 -12.54
CA VAL A 31 -31.66 -10.64 -12.08
C VAL A 31 -32.25 -11.83 -11.34
N LYS A 32 -32.31 -11.75 -10.00
CA LYS A 32 -33.05 -12.71 -9.18
C LYS A 32 -34.55 -12.43 -9.32
N THR A 33 -35.22 -13.13 -10.23
CA THR A 33 -36.68 -13.10 -10.40
C THR A 33 -37.29 -14.46 -10.13
N ASP A 34 -38.46 -14.46 -9.49
CA ASP A 34 -39.28 -15.65 -9.32
C ASP A 34 -39.87 -16.04 -10.67
N LEU A 35 -39.88 -17.34 -10.99
CA LEU A 35 -40.39 -17.87 -12.26
C LEU A 35 -41.85 -17.47 -12.51
N TYR A 36 -42.66 -17.43 -11.44
CA TYR A 36 -44.04 -16.96 -11.51
C TYR A 36 -44.18 -15.53 -12.04
N SER A 37 -43.34 -14.61 -11.55
CA SER A 37 -43.39 -13.20 -11.94
C SER A 37 -42.93 -13.01 -13.39
N HIS A 38 -41.90 -13.75 -13.80
CA HIS A 38 -41.41 -13.76 -15.18
C HIS A 38 -42.48 -14.23 -16.15
N LEU A 39 -43.09 -15.40 -15.91
CA LEU A 39 -44.13 -15.95 -16.79
C LEU A 39 -45.35 -15.03 -16.87
N THR A 40 -45.74 -14.40 -15.76
CA THR A 40 -46.86 -13.43 -15.76
C THR A 40 -46.57 -12.23 -16.67
N GLU A 41 -45.34 -11.70 -16.64
CA GLU A 41 -44.94 -10.57 -17.48
C GLU A 41 -44.84 -10.96 -18.97
N VAL A 42 -44.34 -12.17 -19.26
CA VAL A 42 -44.34 -12.76 -20.61
C VAL A 42 -45.75 -12.89 -21.15
N PHE A 43 -46.67 -13.48 -20.38
CA PHE A 43 -48.06 -13.65 -20.79
C PHE A 43 -48.77 -12.30 -20.98
N ASN A 44 -48.55 -11.32 -20.10
CA ASN A 44 -49.11 -9.97 -20.27
C ASN A 44 -48.62 -9.32 -21.57
N ARG A 45 -47.33 -9.45 -21.91
CA ARG A 45 -46.78 -8.91 -23.17
C ARG A 45 -47.35 -9.63 -24.40
N ILE A 46 -47.47 -10.95 -24.36
CA ILE A 46 -48.07 -11.75 -25.44
C ILE A 46 -49.52 -11.33 -25.67
N LEU A 47 -50.33 -11.24 -24.61
CA LEU A 47 -51.72 -10.86 -24.71
C LEU A 47 -51.92 -9.44 -25.27
N THR A 48 -50.97 -8.53 -25.02
CA THR A 48 -51.08 -7.13 -25.44
C THR A 48 -50.61 -6.93 -26.89
N TYR A 49 -49.53 -7.61 -27.30
CA TYR A 49 -48.85 -7.31 -28.57
C TYR A 49 -48.96 -8.42 -29.63
N HIS A 50 -49.21 -9.67 -29.23
CA HIS A 50 -49.17 -10.86 -30.10
C HIS A 50 -50.35 -11.83 -29.83
N PRO A 51 -51.61 -11.42 -30.05
CA PRO A 51 -52.78 -12.26 -29.77
C PRO A 51 -52.99 -13.43 -30.74
N TYR A 52 -52.42 -13.38 -31.96
CA TYR A 52 -52.61 -14.40 -32.99
C TYR A 52 -51.37 -15.28 -33.25
N ASP A 53 -50.19 -14.81 -32.85
CA ASP A 53 -48.86 -15.43 -33.07
C ASP A 53 -48.12 -15.72 -31.75
N ALA A 54 -48.88 -15.84 -30.66
CA ALA A 54 -48.40 -16.04 -29.29
C ALA A 54 -47.41 -17.20 -29.11
N PHE A 55 -47.64 -18.32 -29.81
CA PHE A 55 -46.83 -19.54 -29.65
C PHE A 55 -45.44 -19.40 -30.25
N ASP A 56 -45.34 -18.87 -31.47
CA ASP A 56 -44.06 -18.72 -32.18
C ASP A 56 -43.20 -17.61 -31.56
N LYS A 57 -43.84 -16.55 -31.04
CA LYS A 57 -43.15 -15.41 -30.42
C LYS A 57 -42.87 -15.54 -28.93
N PHE A 58 -43.28 -16.65 -28.31
CA PHE A 58 -43.10 -16.88 -26.87
C PHE A 58 -41.63 -16.81 -26.44
N GLU A 59 -40.73 -17.44 -27.20
CA GLU A 59 -39.30 -17.49 -26.87
C GLU A 59 -38.63 -16.12 -27.03
N GLU A 60 -38.95 -15.39 -28.10
CA GLU A 60 -38.47 -14.02 -28.33
C GLU A 60 -38.91 -13.08 -27.21
N ILE A 61 -40.18 -13.15 -26.80
CA ILE A 61 -40.73 -12.31 -25.73
C ILE A 61 -40.14 -12.69 -24.37
N SER A 62 -39.91 -13.98 -24.10
CA SER A 62 -39.23 -14.44 -22.88
C SER A 62 -37.80 -13.89 -22.79
N ASN A 63 -37.05 -13.92 -23.89
CA ASN A 63 -35.71 -13.33 -23.95
C ASN A 63 -35.75 -11.81 -23.80
N LEU A 64 -36.73 -11.13 -24.42
CA LEU A 64 -36.94 -9.70 -24.27
C LEU A 64 -37.23 -9.33 -22.81
N VAL A 65 -38.08 -10.08 -22.11
CA VAL A 65 -38.37 -9.87 -20.69
C VAL A 65 -37.09 -10.05 -19.87
N LYS A 66 -36.29 -11.09 -20.12
CA LYS A 66 -35.01 -11.30 -19.41
C LYS A 66 -34.03 -10.13 -19.60
N GLN A 67 -34.00 -9.51 -20.78
CA GLN A 67 -33.10 -8.37 -21.08
C GLN A 67 -33.65 -7.02 -20.58
N THR A 68 -34.97 -6.85 -20.56
CA THR A 68 -35.63 -5.58 -20.21
C THR A 68 -36.08 -5.51 -18.74
N ASN A 69 -35.99 -6.62 -17.99
CA ASN A 69 -36.33 -6.65 -16.57
C ASN A 69 -35.24 -5.98 -15.73
N LEU A 70 -35.19 -4.66 -15.81
CA LEU A 70 -34.45 -3.80 -14.91
C LEU A 70 -35.33 -3.56 -13.68
N LYS A 71 -35.09 -4.33 -12.62
CA LYS A 71 -35.62 -3.98 -11.30
C LYS A 71 -34.90 -2.73 -10.82
N PHE A 72 -35.55 -1.58 -10.94
CA PHE A 72 -35.17 -0.39 -10.18
C PHE A 72 -35.45 -0.69 -8.71
N VAL A 73 -34.45 -1.21 -8.01
CA VAL A 73 -34.47 -1.21 -6.55
C VAL A 73 -33.94 0.16 -6.16
N ASP A 74 -34.77 0.97 -5.51
CA ASP A 74 -34.30 2.23 -4.96
C ASP A 74 -33.05 1.96 -4.12
N PRO A 75 -32.00 2.79 -4.26
CA PRO A 75 -30.81 2.63 -3.46
C PRO A 75 -31.20 2.61 -1.99
N LYS A 76 -30.69 1.61 -1.26
CA LYS A 76 -30.93 1.50 0.19
C LYS A 76 -30.62 2.84 0.84
N PHE A 77 -31.43 3.22 1.81
CA PHE A 77 -31.18 4.42 2.58
C PHE A 77 -29.85 4.30 3.34
N ASP A 78 -29.21 5.46 3.54
CA ASP A 78 -27.88 5.56 4.15
C ASP A 78 -27.80 4.82 5.50
N PHE A 79 -28.88 4.83 6.30
CA PHE A 79 -28.93 4.11 7.57
C PHE A 79 -28.87 2.58 7.45
N GLU A 80 -29.45 1.99 6.39
CA GLU A 80 -29.42 0.53 6.19
C GLU A 80 -28.05 0.06 5.69
N ILE A 81 -27.42 0.87 4.84
CA ILE A 81 -26.06 0.65 4.36
C ILE A 81 -25.08 0.81 5.52
N ASN A 82 -25.25 1.83 6.35
CA ASN A 82 -24.41 2.07 7.53
C ASN A 82 -24.57 0.97 8.58
N VAL A 83 -25.76 0.38 8.78
CA VAL A 83 -25.93 -0.77 9.69
C VAL A 83 -25.28 -2.05 9.12
N GLN A 84 -25.27 -2.24 7.80
CA GLN A 84 -24.55 -3.36 7.16
C GLN A 84 -23.03 -3.11 7.10
N GLY A 85 -22.59 -1.86 6.94
CA GLY A 85 -21.19 -1.43 6.98
C GLY A 85 -20.61 -1.39 8.40
N GLN A 86 -21.45 -1.19 9.43
CA GLN A 86 -21.09 -1.34 10.85
C GLN A 86 -20.79 -2.79 11.26
N LYS A 87 -20.98 -3.77 10.35
CA LYS A 87 -20.44 -5.12 10.48
C LYS A 87 -19.00 -5.26 9.96
N LEU A 88 -18.29 -4.17 9.64
CA LEU A 88 -16.84 -4.17 9.90
C LEU A 88 -16.71 -4.51 11.39
N SER A 89 -16.13 -5.67 11.70
CA SER A 89 -16.19 -6.25 13.05
C SER A 89 -15.81 -5.17 14.06
N LYS A 90 -16.65 -4.92 15.07
CA LYS A 90 -16.34 -3.96 16.15
C LYS A 90 -14.92 -4.17 16.68
N ASP A 91 -14.45 -5.42 16.62
CA ASP A 91 -13.09 -5.85 16.91
C ASP A 91 -12.02 -5.14 16.09
N GLN A 92 -12.19 -4.96 14.77
CA GLN A 92 -11.24 -4.25 13.90
C GLN A 92 -11.15 -2.77 14.24
N GLN A 93 -12.29 -2.15 14.57
CA GLN A 93 -12.32 -0.74 15.00
C GLN A 93 -11.69 -0.57 16.38
N LEU A 94 -11.95 -1.50 17.31
CA LEU A 94 -11.32 -1.53 18.63
C LEU A 94 -9.81 -1.73 18.52
N GLU A 95 -9.36 -2.58 17.61
CA GLU A 95 -7.95 -2.80 17.31
C GLU A 95 -7.28 -1.55 16.72
N PHE A 96 -7.96 -0.85 15.81
CA PHE A 96 -7.47 0.42 15.29
C PHE A 96 -7.30 1.47 16.41
N ILE A 97 -8.32 1.60 17.26
CA ILE A 97 -8.29 2.54 18.40
C ILE A 97 -7.19 2.17 19.39
N SER A 98 -6.97 0.88 19.64
CA SER A 98 -5.92 0.43 20.57
C SER A 98 -4.53 0.75 19.99
N ARG A 99 -4.28 0.47 18.71
CA ARG A 99 -3.03 0.83 18.02
C ARG A 99 -2.79 2.33 18.00
N ALA A 100 -3.81 3.14 17.69
CA ALA A 100 -3.70 4.60 17.73
C ALA A 100 -3.37 5.12 19.14
N LYS A 101 -4.01 4.57 20.19
CA LYS A 101 -3.69 4.93 21.57
C LYS A 101 -2.27 4.52 21.97
N ASN A 102 -1.79 3.35 21.52
CA ASN A 102 -0.43 2.89 21.78
C ASN A 102 0.60 3.83 21.15
N LEU A 103 0.37 4.21 19.88
CA LEU A 103 1.23 5.14 19.16
C LEU A 103 1.33 6.51 19.85
N LEU A 104 0.18 7.06 20.28
CA LEU A 104 0.13 8.34 20.97
C LEU A 104 0.80 8.30 22.35
N ARG A 105 0.75 7.16 23.02
CA ARG A 105 1.44 6.91 24.30
C ARG A 105 2.90 6.50 24.13
N GLU A 106 3.38 6.43 22.88
CA GLU A 106 4.76 6.04 22.53
C GLU A 106 5.13 4.65 23.07
N VAL A 107 4.14 3.76 23.18
CA VAL A 107 4.33 2.37 23.60
C VAL A 107 4.50 1.48 22.36
N PRO A 108 5.51 0.59 22.34
CA PRO A 108 5.63 -0.44 21.30
C PRO A 108 4.38 -1.31 21.20
N ASP A 109 4.04 -1.80 20.00
CA ASP A 109 2.85 -2.63 19.85
C ASP A 109 2.95 -3.96 20.62
N VAL A 110 1.78 -4.49 20.96
CA VAL A 110 1.57 -5.62 21.90
C VAL A 110 2.18 -6.95 21.39
N GLY A 111 2.67 -7.00 20.14
CA GLY A 111 3.25 -8.19 19.50
C GLY A 111 4.72 -8.47 19.83
N ILE A 112 5.43 -7.54 20.49
CA ILE A 112 6.85 -7.73 20.80
C ILE A 112 6.99 -8.58 22.07
N LYS A 113 7.68 -9.73 21.95
CA LYS A 113 7.88 -10.66 23.08
C LYS A 113 8.57 -9.91 24.22
N PRO A 114 8.26 -10.24 25.50
CA PRO A 114 8.89 -9.58 26.65
C PRO A 114 10.42 -9.68 26.65
N GLN A 115 10.98 -10.70 26.01
CA GLN A 115 12.42 -10.91 25.85
C GLN A 115 13.07 -9.88 24.92
N ASP A 116 12.39 -9.48 23.84
CA ASP A 116 12.89 -8.50 22.87
C ASP A 116 12.80 -7.06 23.40
N LYS A 117 11.96 -6.82 24.44
CA LYS A 117 11.90 -5.51 25.13
C LYS A 117 13.18 -5.13 25.85
N VAL A 118 14.07 -6.10 26.10
CA VAL A 118 15.39 -5.90 26.69
C VAL A 118 16.37 -5.32 25.66
N LEU A 119 16.14 -5.57 24.36
CA LEU A 119 16.96 -5.03 23.27
C LEU A 119 16.61 -3.56 22.93
N PHE A 120 15.55 -3.01 23.51
CA PHE A 120 15.21 -1.60 23.31
C PHE A 120 16.27 -0.72 23.96
N THR A 121 16.96 0.06 23.13
CA THR A 121 17.92 1.06 23.57
C THR A 121 17.18 2.28 24.10
N LYS A 122 16.68 2.20 25.35
CA LYS A 122 15.93 3.28 26.00
C LYS A 122 16.77 4.56 26.19
N ASP A 123 18.09 4.45 26.14
CA ASP A 123 19.02 5.53 26.50
C ASP A 123 19.87 6.04 25.32
N LYS A 124 19.56 5.64 24.07
CA LYS A 124 20.32 6.13 22.91
C LYS A 124 19.74 7.46 22.42
N GLN A 125 20.61 8.46 22.30
CA GLN A 125 20.24 9.73 21.69
C GLN A 125 20.05 9.52 20.18
N PHE A 126 18.88 9.92 19.67
CA PHE A 126 18.55 9.87 18.25
C PHE A 126 18.26 11.28 17.72
N CYS A 127 18.68 11.56 16.50
CA CYS A 127 18.38 12.81 15.82
C CYS A 127 17.27 12.58 14.78
N ILE A 128 16.14 13.27 14.96
CA ILE A 128 15.04 13.30 13.99
C ILE A 128 14.80 14.77 13.60
N PRO A 129 14.82 15.12 12.30
CA PRO A 129 14.47 16.46 11.83
C PRO A 129 13.05 16.88 12.24
N ASN A 130 12.80 18.19 12.33
CA ASN A 130 11.45 18.68 12.57
C ASN A 130 10.55 18.46 11.36
N LEU A 131 9.84 17.33 11.36
CA LEU A 131 8.96 16.93 10.27
C LEU A 131 7.82 17.94 10.02
N SER A 132 7.37 18.67 11.05
CA SER A 132 6.31 19.67 10.90
C SER A 132 6.75 20.85 10.05
N GLU A 133 7.99 21.33 10.23
CA GLU A 133 8.58 22.39 9.40
C GLU A 133 8.87 21.89 7.99
N GLN A 134 9.41 20.68 7.85
CA GLN A 134 9.64 20.06 6.55
C GLN A 134 8.33 19.90 5.76
N ALA A 135 7.23 19.55 6.43
CA ALA A 135 5.93 19.45 5.80
C ALA A 135 5.42 20.80 5.29
N GLN A 136 5.65 21.91 6.03
CA GLN A 136 5.31 23.25 5.55
C GLN A 136 6.10 23.61 4.28
N LEU A 137 7.40 23.27 4.25
CA LEU A 137 8.24 23.48 3.06
C LEU A 137 7.74 22.65 1.86
N LEU A 138 7.35 21.39 2.09
CA LEU A 138 6.79 20.52 1.05
C LEU A 138 5.44 21.03 0.55
N GLN A 139 4.61 21.57 1.45
CA GLN A 139 3.31 22.13 1.12
C GLN A 139 3.46 23.36 0.22
N TRP A 140 4.48 24.19 0.42
CA TRP A 140 4.82 25.28 -0.51
C TRP A 140 5.24 24.74 -1.88
N GLY A 141 5.87 23.57 -1.93
CA GLY A 141 6.15 22.82 -3.15
C GLY A 141 4.95 22.10 -3.77
N GLY A 142 3.76 22.21 -3.15
CA GLY A 142 2.52 21.57 -3.62
C GLY A 142 2.37 20.10 -3.22
N ILE A 143 3.22 19.59 -2.33
CA ILE A 143 3.14 18.22 -1.81
C ILE A 143 2.62 18.28 -0.38
N ASP A 144 1.47 17.66 -0.14
CA ASP A 144 0.89 17.55 1.20
C ASP A 144 0.48 16.12 1.51
N PHE A 145 0.78 15.68 2.73
CA PHE A 145 0.40 14.38 3.27
C PHE A 145 -0.76 14.47 4.26
N GLY A 146 -1.20 15.69 4.60
CA GLY A 146 -2.21 15.99 5.60
C GLY A 146 -1.62 16.13 7.01
N SER A 147 -2.11 17.11 7.77
CA SER A 147 -1.64 17.44 9.13
C SER A 147 -1.66 16.24 10.08
N ASP A 148 -2.73 15.43 10.00
CA ASP A 148 -2.95 14.30 10.89
C ASP A 148 -1.92 13.19 10.63
N ASN A 149 -1.64 12.92 9.35
CA ASN A 149 -0.63 11.94 8.95
C ASN A 149 0.77 12.40 9.31
N ILE A 150 1.08 13.70 9.21
CA ILE A 150 2.38 14.25 9.63
C ILE A 150 2.59 14.04 11.13
N TYR A 151 1.57 14.29 11.94
CA TYR A 151 1.64 14.07 13.39
C TYR A 151 1.80 12.59 13.74
N LEU A 152 1.02 11.71 13.10
CA LEU A 152 1.16 10.26 13.25
C LEU A 152 2.54 9.77 12.81
N LEU A 153 3.05 10.29 11.68
CA LEU A 153 4.36 9.97 11.15
C LEU A 153 5.46 10.37 12.14
N GLN A 154 5.40 11.60 12.70
CA GLN A 154 6.36 12.04 13.72
C GLN A 154 6.38 11.14 14.95
N LYS A 155 5.20 10.70 15.43
CA LYS A 155 5.10 9.77 16.56
C LYS A 155 5.60 8.36 16.20
N SER A 156 5.27 7.88 15.00
CA SER A 156 5.72 6.58 14.51
C SER A 156 7.24 6.50 14.30
N LEU A 157 7.87 7.60 13.87
CA LEU A 157 9.32 7.72 13.73
C LEU A 157 10.02 7.75 15.09
N LYS A 158 9.45 8.45 16.08
CA LYS A 158 9.96 8.41 17.46
C LYS A 158 9.90 6.99 18.04
N ARG A 159 8.77 6.30 17.84
CA ARG A 159 8.63 4.89 18.21
C ARG A 159 9.69 4.03 17.52
N LEU A 160 9.86 4.19 16.20
CA LEU A 160 10.89 3.49 15.43
C LEU A 160 12.30 3.74 15.95
N ALA A 161 12.65 4.97 16.32
CA ALA A 161 13.96 5.30 16.85
C ALA A 161 14.30 4.51 18.12
N VAL A 162 13.33 4.41 19.04
CA VAL A 162 13.47 3.65 20.28
C VAL A 162 13.57 2.15 20.03
N LEU A 163 12.84 1.63 19.03
CA LEU A 163 12.81 0.21 18.70
C LEU A 163 14.06 -0.27 17.95
N SER A 164 14.52 0.52 16.99
CA SER A 164 15.63 0.15 16.09
C SER A 164 17.01 0.53 16.62
N GLY A 165 17.10 1.49 17.55
CA GLY A 165 18.39 2.03 18.00
C GLY A 165 19.13 2.83 16.91
N ALA A 166 18.42 3.34 15.90
CA ALA A 166 18.97 4.22 14.87
C ALA A 166 19.51 5.53 15.47
N SER A 167 20.69 5.96 15.01
CA SER A 167 21.32 7.22 15.44
C SER A 167 20.69 8.43 14.76
N GLN A 168 20.40 8.32 13.47
CA GLN A 168 19.71 9.34 12.69
C GLN A 168 18.54 8.72 11.95
N LEU A 169 17.40 9.39 11.95
CA LEU A 169 16.19 8.97 11.21
C LEU A 169 15.60 10.14 10.44
N LYS A 170 15.29 9.90 9.17
CA LYS A 170 14.68 10.85 8.25
C LYS A 170 13.52 10.17 7.51
N PHE A 171 12.44 10.91 7.32
CA PHE A 171 11.36 10.47 6.43
C PHE A 171 11.83 10.56 4.99
N PHE A 172 11.80 9.44 4.26
CA PHE A 172 12.23 9.39 2.86
C PHE A 172 11.07 9.74 1.93
N GLY A 173 9.91 9.13 2.16
CA GLY A 173 8.73 9.38 1.33
C GLY A 173 7.70 8.26 1.39
N LYS A 174 6.81 8.28 0.40
CA LYS A 174 5.75 7.30 0.23
C LYS A 174 5.84 6.66 -1.15
N MET A 175 5.91 5.34 -1.21
CA MET A 175 5.91 4.55 -2.44
C MET A 175 4.52 3.97 -2.66
N LEU A 176 3.91 4.29 -3.80
CA LEU A 176 2.55 3.85 -4.10
C LEU A 176 2.55 2.42 -4.65
N GLY A 177 1.61 1.61 -4.19
CA GLY A 177 1.40 0.24 -4.67
C GLY A 177 0.01 0.02 -5.22
N THR A 178 -0.23 -1.16 -5.81
CA THR A 178 -1.55 -1.49 -6.38
C THR A 178 -2.57 -1.87 -5.30
N VAL A 179 -2.15 -2.55 -4.24
CA VAL A 179 -3.01 -3.01 -3.14
C VAL A 179 -2.84 -2.13 -1.91
N SER A 180 -1.60 -1.85 -1.54
CA SER A 180 -1.25 -0.99 -0.40
C SER A 180 -0.03 -0.15 -0.71
N ASP A 181 0.04 1.00 -0.04
CA ASP A 181 1.16 1.92 -0.14
C ASP A 181 2.21 1.64 0.94
N TYR A 182 3.44 2.08 0.69
CA TYR A 182 4.54 1.97 1.61
C TYR A 182 5.00 3.35 2.08
N TRP A 183 4.98 3.57 3.38
CA TRP A 183 5.69 4.67 4.03
C TRP A 183 7.13 4.24 4.27
N VAL A 184 8.09 5.10 3.92
CA VAL A 184 9.51 4.78 3.96
C VAL A 184 10.25 5.77 4.84
N ALA A 185 11.00 5.23 5.80
CA ALA A 185 11.96 5.95 6.61
C ALA A 185 13.36 5.47 6.27
N GLN A 186 14.34 6.37 6.33
CA GLN A 186 15.75 6.04 6.18
C GLN A 186 16.53 6.51 7.40
N GLY A 187 17.67 5.90 7.65
CA GLY A 187 18.49 6.26 8.80
C GLY A 187 19.80 5.50 8.88
N THR A 188 20.59 5.83 9.88
CA THR A 188 21.89 5.22 10.15
C THR A 188 21.83 4.38 11.42
N LEU A 189 22.43 3.19 11.38
CA LEU A 189 22.61 2.33 12.54
C LEU A 189 24.11 2.25 12.84
N ASP A 190 24.49 2.50 14.09
CA ASP A 190 25.90 2.40 14.52
C ASP A 190 26.27 0.94 14.84
N PHE A 191 25.28 0.07 15.08
CA PHE A 191 25.48 -1.34 15.39
C PHE A 191 25.31 -2.19 14.13
N GLN A 192 26.32 -3.00 13.84
CA GLN A 192 26.38 -3.90 12.70
C GLN A 192 26.03 -5.31 13.18
N GLU A 193 24.81 -5.78 12.92
CA GLU A 193 24.58 -7.23 12.82
C GLU A 193 25.16 -7.64 11.47
N GLU A 194 26.32 -8.30 11.49
CA GLU A 194 26.98 -8.87 10.32
C GLU A 194 26.16 -10.08 9.85
N ASP A 195 25.43 -9.94 8.74
CA ASP A 195 24.94 -11.07 7.97
C ASP A 195 25.85 -11.31 6.75
N GLU A 196 26.13 -12.60 6.52
CA GLU A 196 27.05 -13.23 5.56
C GLU A 196 27.51 -12.34 4.38
N GLU A 197 28.84 -12.13 4.30
CA GLU A 197 29.51 -11.45 3.19
C GLU A 197 29.23 -12.17 1.86
N THR A 198 28.18 -11.75 1.16
CA THR A 198 28.00 -12.17 -0.23
C THR A 198 29.15 -11.55 -1.05
N PRO A 199 29.93 -12.33 -1.81
CA PRO A 199 31.10 -11.81 -2.52
C PRO A 199 30.72 -10.62 -3.42
N GLY A 200 31.26 -9.45 -3.12
CA GLY A 200 31.05 -8.24 -3.90
C GLY A 200 29.91 -7.32 -3.42
N THR A 201 29.23 -7.61 -2.31
CA THR A 201 28.30 -6.65 -1.68
C THR A 201 29.07 -5.64 -0.82
N GLU A 202 28.63 -4.38 -0.81
CA GLU A 202 29.21 -3.36 0.08
C GLU A 202 28.69 -3.57 1.51
N SER A 203 29.60 -3.61 2.48
CA SER A 203 29.25 -3.78 3.90
C SER A 203 28.33 -2.66 4.38
N ARG A 204 27.47 -2.96 5.35
CA ARG A 204 26.59 -1.97 5.97
C ARG A 204 27.42 -0.83 6.57
N GLY A 205 26.99 0.42 6.31
CA GLY A 205 27.73 1.63 6.63
C GLY A 205 28.61 2.16 5.49
N LYS A 206 28.81 1.40 4.40
CA LYS A 206 29.62 1.83 3.24
C LYS A 206 28.81 1.86 1.95
N GLY A 207 29.08 2.87 1.12
CA GLY A 207 28.52 3.00 -0.23
C GLY A 207 26.99 2.97 -0.25
N VAL A 208 26.42 2.03 -1.00
CA VAL A 208 24.96 1.87 -1.20
C VAL A 208 24.23 1.37 0.06
N ASN A 209 24.95 0.72 0.97
CA ASN A 209 24.42 0.21 2.23
C ASN A 209 24.80 1.10 3.42
N SER A 210 25.13 2.38 3.17
CA SER A 210 25.40 3.38 4.22
C SER A 210 24.18 3.70 5.06
N THR A 211 23.00 3.76 4.43
CA THR A 211 21.72 3.99 5.10
C THR A 211 20.85 2.74 5.09
N VAL A 212 20.14 2.55 6.18
CA VAL A 212 19.14 1.50 6.36
C VAL A 212 17.76 2.08 6.11
N PHE A 213 16.90 1.28 5.48
CA PHE A 213 15.53 1.66 5.15
C PHE A 213 14.53 0.83 5.95
N TRP A 214 13.51 1.50 6.46
CA TRP A 214 12.37 0.89 7.11
C TRP A 214 11.09 1.23 6.36
N VAL A 215 10.17 0.27 6.32
CA VAL A 215 8.92 0.39 5.58
C VAL A 215 7.74 -0.02 6.44
N THR A 216 6.65 0.73 6.34
CA THR A 216 5.35 0.33 6.92
C THR A 216 4.21 0.56 5.94
N ASP A 217 3.18 -0.28 6.02
CA ASP A 217 1.93 -0.13 5.27
C ASP A 217 1.01 0.94 5.89
N SER A 218 1.02 1.01 7.22
CA SER A 218 0.22 1.93 8.03
C SER A 218 1.10 2.57 9.10
N LEU A 219 0.95 3.88 9.29
CA LEU A 219 1.68 4.65 10.31
C LEU A 219 1.38 4.19 11.75
N LEU A 220 0.30 3.41 11.93
CA LEU A 220 -0.08 2.80 13.20
C LEU A 220 0.66 1.48 13.46
N SER A 221 1.10 0.79 12.41
CA SER A 221 1.82 -0.48 12.50
C SER A 221 3.31 -0.25 12.78
N ASP A 222 3.98 -1.28 13.27
CA ASP A 222 5.43 -1.26 13.42
C ASP A 222 6.13 -1.26 12.06
N TRP A 223 7.34 -0.72 12.03
CA TRP A 223 8.13 -0.63 10.82
C TRP A 223 8.96 -1.89 10.60
N ILE A 224 9.08 -2.29 9.34
CA ILE A 224 9.83 -3.45 8.91
C ILE A 224 11.13 -2.98 8.26
N GLN A 225 12.27 -3.43 8.77
CA GLN A 225 13.57 -3.16 8.17
C GLN A 225 13.71 -3.92 6.83
N LEU A 226 14.19 -3.22 5.81
CA LEU A 226 14.52 -3.82 4.52
C LEU A 226 15.90 -4.50 4.56
N PRO A 227 16.09 -5.56 3.75
CA PRO A 227 17.41 -6.19 3.60
C PRO A 227 18.41 -5.21 2.94
N ASP A 228 19.69 -5.55 3.01
CA ASP A 228 20.73 -4.79 2.32
C ASP A 228 20.67 -4.99 0.80
N ALA A 229 21.14 -3.99 0.06
CA ALA A 229 21.13 -4.03 -1.39
C ALA A 229 22.37 -4.77 -1.90
N THR A 230 22.16 -5.72 -2.81
CA THR A 230 23.24 -6.39 -3.53
C THR A 230 23.46 -5.73 -4.90
N PRO A 231 24.68 -5.75 -5.46
CA PRO A 231 24.94 -5.20 -6.79
C PRO A 231 24.05 -5.82 -7.87
N GLU A 232 23.81 -7.14 -7.79
CA GLU A 232 22.96 -7.88 -8.73
C GLU A 232 21.51 -7.36 -8.73
N THR A 233 20.92 -7.17 -7.55
CA THR A 233 19.55 -6.63 -7.44
C THR A 233 19.45 -5.23 -8.04
N ILE A 234 20.47 -4.38 -7.84
CA ILE A 234 20.50 -3.02 -8.41
C ILE A 234 20.63 -3.04 -9.93
N GLN A 235 21.51 -3.91 -10.47
CA GLN A 235 21.70 -4.05 -11.91
C GLN A 235 20.41 -4.50 -12.60
N ILE A 236 19.76 -5.54 -12.08
CA ILE A 236 18.52 -6.06 -12.67
C ILE A 236 17.37 -5.09 -12.46
N ALA A 237 17.29 -4.42 -11.30
CA ALA A 237 16.30 -3.38 -11.05
C ALA A 237 16.33 -2.24 -12.10
N ARG A 238 17.50 -1.94 -12.69
CA ARG A 238 17.63 -0.96 -13.77
C ARG A 238 17.02 -1.42 -15.10
N MET A 239 16.94 -2.72 -15.32
CA MET A 239 16.43 -3.31 -16.56
C MET A 239 14.91 -3.56 -16.51
N ILE A 240 14.31 -3.59 -15.32
CA ILE A 240 12.90 -3.92 -15.12
C ILE A 240 12.07 -2.69 -14.77
N LYS A 241 10.81 -2.67 -15.26
CA LYS A 241 9.79 -1.69 -14.88
C LYS A 241 8.58 -2.43 -14.33
N LYS A 242 8.40 -2.39 -13.02
CA LYS A 242 7.32 -3.06 -12.30
C LYS A 242 6.63 -2.09 -11.34
N VAL A 243 5.30 -2.17 -11.28
CA VAL A 243 4.51 -1.47 -10.25
C VAL A 243 4.52 -2.31 -8.99
N LEU A 244 4.73 -1.69 -7.84
CA LEU A 244 4.75 -2.37 -6.54
C LEU A 244 3.35 -2.87 -6.20
N THR A 245 3.27 -4.04 -5.57
CA THR A 245 1.98 -4.60 -5.18
C THR A 245 1.50 -4.05 -3.84
N GLY A 246 2.42 -3.73 -2.93
CA GLY A 246 2.10 -3.44 -1.53
C GLY A 246 2.31 -4.64 -0.60
N ASN A 247 2.72 -5.80 -1.12
CA ASN A 247 3.14 -6.95 -0.33
C ASN A 247 4.66 -7.20 -0.44
N LEU A 248 5.38 -7.04 0.68
CA LEU A 248 6.85 -7.17 0.73
C LEU A 248 7.36 -8.58 0.36
N ASN A 249 6.48 -9.59 0.42
CA ASN A 249 6.79 -10.98 0.14
C ASN A 249 6.35 -11.44 -1.25
N ALA A 250 5.79 -10.55 -2.08
CA ALA A 250 5.40 -10.89 -3.44
C ALA A 250 6.62 -11.26 -4.30
N THR A 251 6.44 -12.22 -5.21
CA THR A 251 7.44 -12.61 -6.21
C THR A 251 7.44 -11.63 -7.37
N ILE A 252 8.59 -11.41 -7.98
CA ILE A 252 8.75 -10.48 -9.10
C ILE A 252 8.97 -11.26 -10.39
N ASP A 253 7.88 -11.52 -11.09
CA ASP A 253 7.93 -12.13 -12.41
C ASP A 253 8.38 -11.07 -13.42
N SER A 254 9.63 -11.22 -13.88
CA SER A 254 10.31 -10.31 -14.80
C SER A 254 11.29 -11.04 -15.70
N ASN A 255 11.61 -10.44 -16.85
CA ASN A 255 12.63 -10.91 -17.77
C ASN A 255 13.57 -9.74 -18.09
N PRO A 256 14.82 -9.71 -17.59
CA PRO A 256 15.55 -10.76 -16.86
C PRO A 256 14.95 -11.12 -15.48
N PRO A 257 15.16 -12.34 -14.96
CA PRO A 257 14.63 -12.77 -13.67
C PRO A 257 15.27 -11.99 -12.52
N PHE A 258 14.44 -11.47 -11.61
CA PHE A 258 14.91 -10.69 -10.47
C PHE A 258 15.32 -11.61 -9.29
N PRO A 259 16.55 -11.48 -8.74
CA PRO A 259 17.05 -12.32 -7.66
C PRO A 259 16.50 -11.82 -6.31
N GLY A 260 15.22 -12.06 -6.07
CA GLY A 260 14.57 -11.72 -4.80
C GLY A 260 13.07 -11.51 -4.89
N LYS A 261 12.53 -11.03 -3.76
CA LYS A 261 11.13 -10.62 -3.60
C LYS A 261 10.96 -9.11 -3.71
N GLU A 262 9.72 -8.64 -3.63
CA GLU A 262 9.35 -7.22 -3.67
C GLU A 262 10.16 -6.36 -2.68
N ARG A 263 10.46 -6.84 -1.46
CA ARG A 263 11.32 -6.12 -0.50
C ARG A 263 12.72 -5.78 -1.03
N HIS A 264 13.34 -6.67 -1.80
CA HIS A 264 14.69 -6.46 -2.35
C HIS A 264 14.63 -5.50 -3.54
N PHE A 265 13.57 -5.58 -4.34
CA PHE A 265 13.33 -4.62 -5.41
C PHE A 265 13.04 -3.23 -4.87
N LEU A 266 12.17 -3.12 -3.85
CA LEU A 266 11.90 -1.86 -3.16
C LEU A 266 13.19 -1.26 -2.60
N ARG A 267 14.02 -2.05 -1.91
CA ARG A 267 15.34 -1.61 -1.42
C ARG A 267 16.23 -1.08 -2.54
N ALA A 268 16.32 -1.80 -3.67
CA ALA A 268 17.13 -1.39 -4.81
C ALA A 268 16.62 -0.10 -5.45
N GLN A 269 15.29 0.06 -5.55
CA GLN A 269 14.68 1.30 -6.05
C GLN A 269 14.93 2.48 -5.11
N LEU A 270 14.82 2.28 -3.80
CA LEU A 270 15.10 3.30 -2.80
C LEU A 270 16.55 3.77 -2.86
N ALA A 271 17.52 2.84 -2.94
CA ALA A 271 18.93 3.18 -3.16
C ALA A 271 19.12 4.04 -4.42
N ARG A 272 18.51 3.63 -5.53
CA ARG A 272 18.63 4.37 -6.80
C ARG A 272 18.06 5.78 -6.71
N ILE A 273 16.92 5.95 -6.05
CA ILE A 273 16.30 7.26 -5.86
C ILE A 273 17.18 8.10 -4.94
N GLN A 274 17.57 7.57 -3.78
CA GLN A 274 18.41 8.26 -2.80
C GLN A 274 19.68 8.83 -3.44
N HIS A 275 20.46 7.99 -4.11
CA HIS A 275 21.72 8.38 -4.73
C HIS A 275 21.54 9.31 -5.95
N ALA A 276 20.33 9.42 -6.52
CA ALA A 276 20.05 10.29 -7.68
C ALA A 276 19.37 11.61 -7.31
N THR A 277 18.59 11.65 -6.22
CA THR A 277 17.70 12.77 -5.90
C THR A 277 18.00 13.45 -4.58
N GLU A 278 18.83 12.88 -3.71
CA GLU A 278 19.26 13.58 -2.50
C GLU A 278 20.35 14.60 -2.83
N ILE A 279 19.97 15.86 -2.66
CA ILE A 279 20.79 17.02 -2.93
C ILE A 279 20.92 17.87 -1.67
N CYS A 280 22.05 18.54 -1.56
CA CYS A 280 22.36 19.50 -0.53
C CYS A 280 22.86 20.81 -1.17
N PRO A 281 22.63 21.97 -0.53
CA PRO A 281 23.27 23.20 -0.96
C PRO A 281 24.80 23.05 -0.98
N LYS A 282 25.41 23.55 -2.05
CA LYS A 282 26.86 23.45 -2.27
C LYS A 282 27.61 24.14 -1.14
N GLY A 283 28.64 23.47 -0.61
CA GLY A 283 29.48 23.99 0.48
C GLY A 283 28.97 23.71 1.90
N ILE A 284 27.83 23.03 2.08
CA ILE A 284 27.41 22.54 3.41
C ILE A 284 28.27 21.36 3.87
N TYR A 285 28.78 20.57 2.94
CA TYR A 285 29.58 19.40 3.23
C TYR A 285 30.95 19.52 2.58
N GLU A 286 31.97 19.23 3.36
CA GLU A 286 33.36 19.14 2.91
C GLU A 286 33.80 17.67 2.97
N ILE A 287 34.58 17.28 1.97
CA ILE A 287 35.18 15.95 1.91
C ILE A 287 36.50 16.05 2.66
N ASP A 288 36.64 15.31 3.75
CA ASP A 288 37.89 15.21 4.47
C ASP A 288 38.91 14.47 3.59
N GLU A 289 40.02 15.13 3.25
CA GLU A 289 41.03 14.63 2.31
C GLU A 289 41.75 13.37 2.83
N GLU A 290 41.80 13.18 4.16
CA GLU A 290 42.48 12.03 4.77
C GLU A 290 41.59 10.78 4.89
N THR A 291 40.30 10.97 5.19
CA THR A 291 39.36 9.86 5.45
C THR A 291 38.39 9.60 4.31
N GLN A 292 38.30 10.50 3.33
CA GLN A 292 37.26 10.54 2.29
C GLN A 292 35.83 10.57 2.86
N GLU A 293 35.67 10.90 4.14
CA GLU A 293 34.37 11.02 4.79
C GLU A 293 33.79 12.42 4.59
N ILE A 294 32.47 12.47 4.41
CA ILE A 294 31.73 13.71 4.18
C ILE A 294 31.42 14.32 5.55
N LYS A 295 32.07 15.43 5.91
CA LYS A 295 31.84 16.18 7.15
C LYS A 295 31.03 17.44 6.86
N MET A 296 30.32 17.95 7.87
CA MET A 296 29.69 19.27 7.77
C MET A 296 30.78 20.34 7.76
N ALA A 297 30.69 21.28 6.82
CA ALA A 297 31.60 22.41 6.71
C ALA A 297 31.52 23.29 7.97
N GLU A 298 32.66 23.78 8.45
CA GLU A 298 32.73 24.62 9.64
C GLU A 298 32.04 25.98 9.43
N GLU A 299 32.02 26.48 8.19
CA GLU A 299 31.30 27.69 7.77
C GLU A 299 30.29 27.36 6.66
N PRO A 300 29.01 27.06 6.98
CA PRO A 300 28.02 26.80 5.97
C PRO A 300 27.74 28.08 5.16
N PRO A 301 27.71 28.01 3.82
CA PRO A 301 27.48 29.19 2.99
C PRO A 301 26.07 29.73 3.23
N ALA A 302 26.00 31.02 3.59
CA ALA A 302 24.75 31.75 3.73
C ALA A 302 24.21 32.11 2.34
N LEU A 303 23.61 31.12 1.66
CA LEU A 303 22.99 31.32 0.36
C LEU A 303 21.69 32.12 0.50
N GLY A 304 21.48 33.09 -0.39
CA GLY A 304 20.24 33.87 -0.47
C GLY A 304 19.09 33.11 -1.12
N PHE A 305 17.84 33.56 -0.92
CA PHE A 305 16.64 32.93 -1.51
C PHE A 305 16.67 32.85 -3.05
N GLU A 306 17.30 33.80 -3.73
CA GLU A 306 17.42 33.78 -5.20
C GLU A 306 18.45 32.76 -5.68
N GLU A 307 19.49 32.52 -4.90
CA GLU A 307 20.55 31.57 -5.22
C GLU A 307 20.05 30.13 -5.15
N PHE A 308 19.12 29.81 -4.24
CA PHE A 308 18.49 28.48 -4.17
C PHE A 308 17.67 28.11 -5.42
N LYS A 309 17.27 29.09 -6.24
CA LYS A 309 16.57 28.81 -7.51
C LYS A 309 17.51 28.26 -8.58
N SER A 310 18.81 28.55 -8.50
CA SER A 310 19.78 28.04 -9.46
C SER A 310 20.16 26.60 -9.14
N LEU A 311 20.12 25.74 -10.16
CA LEU A 311 20.54 24.33 -10.03
C LEU A 311 22.04 24.17 -9.73
N GLU A 312 22.86 25.18 -10.06
CA GLU A 312 24.32 25.14 -9.87
C GLU A 312 24.73 25.19 -8.38
N ASN A 313 23.82 25.67 -7.53
CA ASN A 313 24.02 25.78 -6.09
C ASN A 313 23.62 24.51 -5.34
N TRP A 314 23.21 23.46 -6.04
CA TRP A 314 22.89 22.16 -5.48
C TRP A 314 23.95 21.13 -5.86
N ALA A 315 24.37 20.33 -4.89
CA ALA A 315 25.28 19.20 -5.06
C ALA A 315 24.62 17.91 -4.57
N HIS A 316 25.06 16.76 -5.07
CA HIS A 316 24.58 15.47 -4.56
C HIS A 316 25.19 15.17 -3.19
N GLN A 317 24.36 14.73 -2.25
CA GLN A 317 24.82 14.34 -0.92
C GLN A 317 25.52 12.98 -0.93
N HIS A 318 25.08 12.08 -1.81
CA HIS A 318 25.57 10.70 -1.88
C HIS A 318 26.40 10.45 -3.15
N PRO A 319 27.39 9.53 -3.10
CA PRO A 319 28.17 9.15 -4.27
C PRO A 319 27.29 8.47 -5.32
N ILE A 320 27.61 8.62 -6.60
CA ILE A 320 26.80 8.02 -7.67
C ILE A 320 26.95 6.49 -7.71
N ILE A 321 25.84 5.78 -7.96
CA ILE A 321 25.87 4.32 -8.14
C ILE A 321 26.34 3.99 -9.56
N LEU A 322 27.50 3.35 -9.67
CA LEU A 322 28.12 2.92 -10.92
C LEU A 322 27.25 1.90 -11.68
N LYS A 323 27.57 1.66 -12.96
CA LYS A 323 26.89 0.64 -13.78
C LYS A 323 26.97 -0.77 -13.16
N ALA A 324 28.04 -1.03 -12.41
CA ALA A 324 28.24 -2.26 -11.65
C ALA A 324 27.27 -2.44 -10.45
N GLY A 325 26.45 -1.45 -10.11
CA GLY A 325 25.52 -1.53 -8.98
C GLY A 325 26.17 -1.23 -7.63
N ARG A 326 27.31 -0.51 -7.62
CA ARG A 326 28.10 -0.17 -6.44
C ARG A 326 28.55 1.29 -6.48
N CYS A 327 28.94 1.84 -5.34
CA CYS A 327 29.56 3.17 -5.28
C CYS A 327 31.08 3.10 -5.49
N SER A 328 31.70 1.99 -5.09
CA SER A 328 33.14 1.74 -5.23
C SER A 328 33.47 0.85 -6.43
N HIS A 329 34.59 1.12 -7.09
CA HIS A 329 35.17 0.22 -8.08
C HIS A 329 35.97 -0.89 -7.38
N ILE A 330 35.67 -2.15 -7.70
CA ILE A 330 36.57 -3.27 -7.44
C ILE A 330 37.37 -3.55 -8.70
N ALA A 331 38.70 -3.60 -8.58
CA ALA A 331 39.56 -4.07 -9.65
C ALA A 331 39.27 -5.55 -9.92
N PRO A 332 39.16 -5.98 -11.19
CA PRO A 332 38.99 -7.40 -11.50
C PRO A 332 40.16 -8.20 -10.91
N GLN A 333 39.85 -9.30 -10.22
CA GLN A 333 40.84 -10.25 -9.71
C GLN A 333 41.56 -10.99 -10.84
#